data_AF-A0A4Q7ZI14-F1
#
_entry.id   AF-A0A4Q7ZI14-F1
#
_cell.length_a   1.000
_cell.length_b   1.000
_cell.length_c   1.000
_cell.angle_alpha   90.00
_cell.angle_beta   90.00
_cell.angle_gamma   90.00
#
_symmetry.space_group_name_H-M   'P 1'
#
loop_
_entity.id
_entity.type
_entity.pdbx_description
1 polymer ?
#
loop_
_entity_poly.entity_id
_entity_poly.type
_entity_poly.pdbx_seq_one_letter_code
_entity_poly.pdbx_strand_id
1 'polypeptide(L)'
;MPPAGVYHCQGPAIALSTTTLRPQARTRRDARSGSVAAMTRQRQAVGAYGERLAERYLTDQGLVVLARNWRCADGEVDLILRDGEDVVFCEVKTRRGDSYGTPCEAVGPTKVRRLRRLAARWLAQGALRPREVRFDVVAVAPQPRGASRVEHIRAAF
;
A
#
# COMPACT_ATOMS: atom_id res chain seq x y z
N MET A 1 -22.63 -10.52 16.30
CA MET A 1 -21.25 -10.59 15.76
C MET A 1 -21.30 -11.39 14.46
N PRO A 2 -21.07 -10.80 13.28
CA PRO A 2 -20.83 -11.59 12.07
C PRO A 2 -19.34 -11.99 11.97
N PRO A 3 -19.02 -13.15 11.35
CA PRO A 3 -17.66 -13.68 11.31
C PRO A 3 -16.78 -12.97 10.27
N ALA A 4 -15.47 -12.94 10.55
CA ALA A 4 -14.43 -12.47 9.67
C ALA A 4 -14.35 -13.34 8.40
N GLY A 5 -14.93 -12.86 7.29
CA GLY A 5 -14.77 -13.45 5.97
C GLY A 5 -13.35 -13.23 5.46
N VAL A 6 -12.56 -14.29 5.44
CA VAL A 6 -11.25 -14.31 4.79
C VAL A 6 -11.48 -14.40 3.28
N TYR A 7 -11.23 -13.31 2.55
CA TYR A 7 -11.29 -13.31 1.09
C TYR A 7 -9.96 -13.81 0.53
N HIS A 8 -9.95 -15.05 0.02
CA HIS A 8 -8.81 -15.63 -0.70
C HIS A 8 -9.02 -15.50 -2.21
N CYS A 9 -8.04 -14.94 -2.92
CA CYS A 9 -7.92 -15.02 -4.38
C CYS A 9 -6.93 -16.13 -4.74
N GLN A 10 -7.42 -17.19 -5.40
CA GLN A 10 -6.59 -18.24 -5.99
C GLN A 10 -6.13 -17.82 -7.40
N GLY A 11 -4.84 -17.97 -7.69
CA GLY A 11 -4.27 -17.92 -9.05
C GLY A 11 -3.78 -19.31 -9.48
N PRO A 12 -3.75 -19.62 -10.80
CA PRO A 12 -3.33 -20.94 -11.28
C PRO A 12 -1.81 -21.12 -11.26
N ALA A 13 -1.39 -22.32 -10.89
CA ALA A 13 -0.04 -22.88 -11.03
C ALA A 13 0.18 -23.47 -12.45
N ILE A 14 1.36 -24.09 -12.67
CA ILE A 14 1.85 -24.88 -13.84
C ILE A 14 2.86 -24.06 -14.70
N ALA A 15 4.05 -24.52 -15.15
CA ALA A 15 4.81 -25.78 -15.08
C ALA A 15 6.33 -25.50 -15.12
N LEU A 16 7.11 -26.46 -14.63
CA LEU A 16 8.57 -26.53 -14.72
C LEU A 16 9.01 -27.10 -16.07
N SER A 17 9.96 -26.45 -16.74
CA SER A 17 10.77 -27.04 -17.81
C SER A 17 12.26 -26.86 -17.51
N THR A 18 12.94 -27.98 -17.33
CA THR A 18 14.39 -28.10 -17.19
C THR A 18 15.08 -27.88 -18.53
N THR A 19 15.87 -26.82 -18.63
CA THR A 19 16.91 -26.68 -19.67
C THR A 19 18.20 -26.20 -19.03
N THR A 20 19.20 -27.08 -19.07
CA THR A 20 20.61 -26.83 -18.77
C THR A 20 21.21 -25.86 -19.77
N LEU A 21 21.91 -24.81 -19.30
CA LEU A 21 22.82 -24.02 -20.14
C LEU A 21 24.12 -23.63 -19.41
N ARG A 22 25.20 -23.78 -20.16
CA ARG A 22 26.64 -23.66 -19.85
C ARG A 22 27.07 -22.30 -19.29
N PRO A 23 28.24 -22.22 -18.61
CA PRO A 23 28.78 -20.95 -18.13
C PRO A 23 29.45 -20.19 -19.29
N GLN A 24 29.09 -18.92 -19.48
CA GLN A 24 29.84 -18.01 -20.35
C GLN A 24 30.24 -16.73 -19.62
N ALA A 25 31.54 -16.44 -19.75
CA ALA A 25 32.30 -15.22 -19.52
C ALA A 25 31.62 -14.03 -18.83
N ARG A 26 32.13 -13.70 -17.64
CA ARG A 26 31.87 -12.44 -16.91
C ARG A 26 32.33 -11.24 -17.74
N THR A 27 31.39 -10.48 -18.27
CA THR A 27 31.65 -9.15 -18.82
C THR A 27 31.30 -8.09 -17.78
N ARG A 28 32.11 -7.01 -17.72
CA ARG A 28 32.05 -5.93 -16.70
C ARG A 28 30.77 -5.04 -16.77
N ARG A 29 29.63 -5.53 -17.27
CA ARG A 29 28.34 -4.82 -17.32
C ARG A 29 27.40 -5.08 -16.14
N ASP A 30 27.71 -6.06 -15.28
CA ASP A 30 26.80 -6.51 -14.20
C ASP A 30 26.70 -5.59 -12.96
N ALA A 31 27.65 -4.66 -12.76
CA ALA A 31 27.71 -3.86 -11.54
C ALA A 31 26.62 -2.77 -11.45
N ARG A 32 26.16 -2.21 -12.59
CA ARG A 32 25.11 -1.16 -12.58
C ARG A 32 23.71 -1.73 -12.37
N SER A 33 23.42 -2.91 -12.92
CA SER A 33 22.12 -3.59 -12.75
C SER A 33 21.90 -4.09 -11.32
N GLY A 34 22.97 -4.52 -10.64
CA GLY A 34 22.91 -4.91 -9.23
C GLY A 34 22.53 -3.75 -8.29
N SER A 35 23.00 -2.54 -8.58
CA SER A 35 22.72 -1.33 -7.79
C SER A 35 21.26 -0.86 -7.91
N VAL A 36 20.68 -0.86 -9.12
CA VAL A 36 19.28 -0.46 -9.32
C VAL A 36 18.31 -1.47 -8.70
N ALA A 37 18.56 -2.77 -8.87
CA ALA A 37 17.76 -3.81 -8.24
C ALA A 37 17.81 -3.73 -6.70
N ALA A 38 18.97 -3.43 -6.13
CA ALA A 38 19.14 -3.22 -4.69
C ALA A 38 18.38 -1.97 -4.20
N MET A 39 18.46 -0.85 -4.92
CA MET A 39 17.70 0.37 -4.59
C MET A 39 16.19 0.13 -4.65
N THR A 40 15.68 -0.58 -5.65
CA THR A 40 14.26 -0.93 -5.75
C THR A 40 13.79 -1.80 -4.58
N ARG A 41 14.56 -2.84 -4.22
CA ARG A 41 14.26 -3.67 -3.04
C ARG A 41 14.27 -2.85 -1.76
N GLN A 42 15.22 -1.93 -1.62
CA GLN A 42 15.28 -1.04 -0.46
C GLN A 42 14.03 -0.16 -0.40
N ARG A 43 13.59 0.43 -1.52
CA ARG A 43 12.38 1.26 -1.59
C ARG A 43 11.13 0.45 -1.21
N GLN A 44 10.99 -0.76 -1.74
CA GLN A 44 9.91 -1.68 -1.40
C GLN A 44 9.90 -2.04 0.09
N ALA A 45 11.07 -2.35 0.67
CA ALA A 45 11.17 -2.69 2.09
C ALA A 45 10.74 -1.51 3.00
N VAL A 46 11.09 -0.27 2.61
CA VAL A 46 10.65 0.92 3.36
C VAL A 46 9.18 1.21 3.17
N GLY A 47 8.62 1.02 1.97
CA GLY A 47 7.18 1.12 1.73
C GLY A 47 6.41 0.14 2.62
N ALA A 48 6.79 -1.14 2.58
CA ALA A 48 6.17 -2.18 3.40
C ALA A 48 6.31 -1.92 4.91
N TYR A 49 7.42 -1.31 5.36
CA TYR A 49 7.57 -0.90 6.75
C TYR A 49 6.57 0.20 7.13
N GLY A 50 6.41 1.22 6.29
CA GLY A 50 5.44 2.28 6.54
C GLY A 50 4.00 1.80 6.49
N GLU A 51 3.65 0.91 5.56
CA GLU A 51 2.31 0.27 5.52
C GLU A 51 1.98 -0.44 6.83
N ARG A 52 2.92 -1.24 7.37
CA ARG A 52 2.74 -1.93 8.66
C ARG A 52 2.57 -0.95 9.83
N LEU A 53 3.33 0.14 9.85
CA LEU A 53 3.20 1.16 10.89
C LEU A 53 1.89 1.93 10.78
N ALA A 54 1.47 2.28 9.57
CA ALA A 54 0.20 2.95 9.33
C ALA A 54 -0.97 2.07 9.76
N GLU A 55 -0.94 0.79 9.39
CA GLU A 55 -1.93 -0.19 9.82
C GLU A 55 -2.01 -0.29 11.34
N ARG A 56 -0.86 -0.46 12.01
CA ARG A 56 -0.80 -0.51 13.47
C ARG A 56 -1.37 0.77 14.09
N TYR A 57 -0.95 1.93 13.59
CA TYR A 57 -1.44 3.21 14.09
C TYR A 57 -2.97 3.31 13.96
N LEU A 58 -3.54 3.00 12.80
CA LEU A 58 -4.98 3.09 12.57
C LEU A 58 -5.78 2.08 13.39
N THR A 59 -5.25 0.87 13.56
CA THR A 59 -5.89 -0.16 14.41
C THR A 59 -5.83 0.18 15.89
N ASP A 60 -4.73 0.78 16.37
CA ASP A 60 -4.63 1.32 17.73
C ASP A 60 -5.64 2.48 17.96
N GLN A 61 -6.10 3.16 16.90
CA GLN A 61 -7.19 4.14 16.95
C GLN A 61 -8.60 3.52 16.83
N GLY A 62 -8.71 2.19 16.75
CA GLY A 62 -9.99 1.47 16.71
C GLY A 62 -10.54 1.16 15.31
N LEU A 63 -9.81 1.49 14.23
CA LEU A 63 -10.22 1.12 12.88
C LEU A 63 -9.96 -0.37 12.64
N VAL A 64 -10.83 -1.01 11.86
CA VAL A 64 -10.72 -2.43 11.52
C VAL A 64 -10.24 -2.60 10.10
N VAL A 65 -9.14 -3.33 9.89
CA VAL A 65 -8.61 -3.61 8.55
C VAL A 65 -9.53 -4.57 7.79
N LEU A 66 -9.98 -4.16 6.61
CA LEU A 66 -10.78 -4.97 5.69
C LEU A 66 -9.92 -5.57 4.58
N ALA A 67 -8.93 -4.81 4.08
CA ALA A 67 -7.97 -5.30 3.09
C ALA A 67 -6.64 -4.50 3.17
N ARG A 68 -5.56 -5.16 2.73
CA ARG A 68 -4.21 -4.60 2.63
C ARG A 68 -3.70 -4.82 1.21
N ASN A 69 -3.00 -3.84 0.65
CA ASN A 69 -2.41 -3.91 -0.69
C ASN A 69 -3.39 -4.46 -1.73
N TRP A 70 -4.64 -3.98 -1.69
CA TRP A 70 -5.69 -4.47 -2.58
C TRP A 70 -5.42 -3.98 -4.00
N ARG A 71 -5.47 -4.89 -4.97
CA ARG A 71 -5.08 -4.64 -6.36
C ARG A 71 -6.15 -5.09 -7.33
N CYS A 72 -6.31 -4.32 -8.40
CA CYS A 72 -7.06 -4.70 -9.58
C CYS A 72 -6.39 -4.13 -10.84
N ALA A 73 -6.97 -4.37 -12.02
CA ALA A 73 -6.42 -3.88 -13.29
C ALA A 73 -6.24 -2.35 -13.36
N ASP A 74 -6.97 -1.57 -12.55
CA ASP A 74 -6.87 -0.10 -12.57
C ASP A 74 -5.81 0.46 -11.61
N GLY A 75 -5.30 -0.36 -10.69
CA GLY A 75 -4.39 0.08 -9.64
C GLY A 75 -4.58 -0.61 -8.31
N GLU A 76 -4.09 0.08 -7.28
CA GLU A 76 -3.97 -0.45 -5.93
C GLU A 76 -4.42 0.56 -4.88
N VAL A 77 -4.85 0.03 -3.73
CA VAL A 77 -5.12 0.77 -2.50
C VAL A 77 -4.34 0.10 -1.38
N ASP A 78 -3.56 0.89 -0.65
CA ASP A 78 -2.65 0.38 0.38
C ASP A 78 -3.42 -0.24 1.54
N LEU A 79 -4.41 0.48 2.08
CA LEU A 79 -5.26 -0.01 3.17
C LEU A 79 -6.73 0.32 2.92
N ILE A 80 -7.61 -0.64 3.21
CA ILE A 80 -9.06 -0.44 3.25
C ILE A 80 -9.50 -0.82 4.64
N LEU A 81 -10.16 0.10 5.35
CA LEU A 81 -10.54 -0.06 6.75
C LEU A 81 -12.02 0.25 6.97
N ARG A 82 -12.54 -0.17 8.12
CA ARG A 82 -13.84 0.22 8.66
C ARG A 82 -13.64 1.12 9.88
N ASP A 83 -14.37 2.22 9.91
CA ASP A 83 -14.43 3.18 11.02
C ASP A 83 -15.90 3.31 11.43
N GLY A 84 -16.33 2.52 12.43
CA GLY A 84 -17.76 2.38 12.75
C GLY A 84 -18.57 1.80 11.57
N GLU A 85 -19.41 2.63 10.98
CA GLU A 85 -20.26 2.33 9.80
C GLU A 85 -19.66 2.82 8.47
N ASP A 86 -18.52 3.50 8.53
CA ASP A 86 -17.87 4.08 7.36
C ASP A 86 -16.79 3.14 6.82
N VAL A 87 -16.50 3.27 5.52
CA VAL A 87 -15.36 2.62 4.88
C VAL A 87 -14.31 3.67 4.52
N VAL A 88 -13.08 3.39 4.94
CA VAL A 88 -11.93 4.26 4.76
C VAL A 88 -10.99 3.64 3.74
N PHE A 89 -10.70 4.38 2.66
CA PHE A 89 -9.64 4.05 1.71
C PHE A 89 -8.42 4.90 2.06
N CYS A 90 -7.36 4.25 2.53
CA CYS A 90 -6.19 4.94 3.06
C CYS A 90 -4.97 4.72 2.16
N GLU A 91 -4.37 5.82 1.74
CA GLU A 91 -3.08 5.87 1.07
C GLU A 91 -1.97 6.07 2.10
N VAL A 92 -0.91 5.27 2.03
CA VAL A 92 0.25 5.33 2.93
C VAL A 92 1.46 5.90 2.21
N LYS A 93 2.00 6.99 2.74
CA LYS A 93 3.21 7.64 2.21
C LYS A 93 4.35 7.52 3.20
N THR A 94 5.35 6.71 2.85
CA THR A 94 6.59 6.63 3.63
C THR A 94 7.62 7.61 3.07
N ARG A 95 8.03 8.59 3.88
CA ARG A 95 9.05 9.57 3.48
C ARG A 95 10.45 9.08 3.83
N ARG A 96 11.45 9.50 3.06
CA ARG A 96 12.87 9.38 3.42
C ARG A 96 13.49 10.77 3.37
N GLY A 97 14.04 11.24 4.49
CA GLY A 97 14.66 12.56 4.62
C GLY A 97 13.67 13.70 4.89
N ASP A 98 14.22 14.92 5.05
CA ASP A 98 13.51 16.14 5.48
C ASP A 98 12.67 16.80 4.38
N SER A 99 12.18 16.06 3.39
CA SER A 99 11.33 16.62 2.34
C SER A 99 9.95 16.95 2.90
N TYR A 100 9.83 18.18 3.42
CA TYR A 100 8.60 18.79 3.90
C TYR A 100 7.68 19.18 2.73
N GLY A 101 6.38 18.95 2.93
CA GLY A 101 5.27 19.29 2.05
C GLY A 101 4.04 18.58 2.59
N THR A 102 2.89 19.25 2.73
CA THR A 102 1.74 18.63 3.40
C THR A 102 1.28 17.38 2.61
N PRO A 103 0.97 16.25 3.27
CA PRO A 103 0.54 15.04 2.57
C PRO A 103 -0.70 15.25 1.67
N CYS A 104 -1.54 16.24 2.00
CA CYS A 104 -2.69 16.71 1.22
C CYS A 104 -2.31 17.34 -0.12
N GLU A 105 -1.37 18.30 -0.12
CA GLU A 105 -0.88 18.94 -1.35
C GLU A 105 -0.26 17.93 -2.33
N ALA A 106 0.19 16.78 -1.80
CA ALA A 106 0.81 15.71 -2.56
C ALA A 106 -0.18 14.70 -3.19
N VAL A 107 -1.51 14.86 -3.09
CA VAL A 107 -2.48 14.01 -3.83
C VAL A 107 -3.12 14.82 -4.95
N GLY A 108 -2.48 14.82 -6.12
CA GLY A 108 -3.00 15.56 -7.28
C GLY A 108 -4.35 15.02 -7.79
N PRO A 109 -5.10 15.82 -8.58
CA PRO A 109 -6.46 15.49 -9.03
C PRO A 109 -6.58 14.14 -9.75
N THR A 110 -5.55 13.75 -10.50
CA THR A 110 -5.50 12.45 -11.19
C THR A 110 -5.48 11.28 -10.19
N LYS A 111 -4.76 11.43 -9.07
CA LYS A 111 -4.70 10.40 -8.04
C LYS A 111 -6.00 10.31 -7.26
N VAL A 112 -6.63 11.46 -6.94
CA VAL A 112 -7.98 11.51 -6.35
C VAL A 112 -9.00 10.74 -7.21
N ARG A 113 -9.08 11.06 -8.51
CA ARG A 113 -10.00 10.37 -9.43
C ARG A 113 -9.76 8.87 -9.48
N ARG A 114 -8.49 8.45 -9.50
CA ARG A 114 -8.11 7.04 -9.49
C ARG A 114 -8.58 6.34 -8.21
N LEU A 115 -8.31 6.93 -7.04
CA LEU A 115 -8.70 6.35 -5.75
C LEU A 115 -10.21 6.23 -5.60
N ARG A 116 -10.99 7.23 -6.07
CA ARG A 116 -12.46 7.14 -6.11
C ARG A 116 -12.97 5.99 -6.99
N ARG A 117 -12.34 5.78 -8.16
CA ARG A 117 -12.67 4.65 -9.05
C ARG A 117 -12.34 3.29 -8.42
N LEU A 118 -11.20 3.19 -7.75
CA LEU A 118 -10.79 1.98 -7.03
C LEU A 118 -11.74 1.67 -5.88
N ALA A 119 -12.15 2.68 -5.12
CA ALA A 119 -13.14 2.55 -4.06
C ALA A 119 -14.48 2.01 -4.57
N ALA A 120 -15.00 2.60 -5.65
CA ALA A 120 -16.23 2.14 -6.28
C ALA A 120 -16.13 0.66 -6.73
N ARG A 121 -14.99 0.25 -7.31
CA ARG A 121 -14.77 -1.14 -7.70
C ARG A 121 -14.73 -2.10 -6.52
N TRP A 122 -14.02 -1.73 -5.45
CA TRP A 122 -13.95 -2.56 -4.26
C TRP A 122 -15.33 -2.72 -3.61
N LEU A 123 -16.11 -1.63 -3.49
CA LEU A 123 -17.47 -1.66 -2.94
C LEU A 123 -18.42 -2.50 -3.79
N ALA A 124 -18.30 -2.45 -5.12
CA ALA A 124 -19.14 -3.24 -6.03
C ALA A 124 -18.89 -4.76 -5.92
N GLN A 125 -17.71 -5.18 -5.46
CA GLN A 125 -17.37 -6.60 -5.22
C GLN A 125 -17.93 -7.11 -3.89
N GLY A 126 -18.27 -6.22 -2.96
CA GLY A 126 -18.65 -6.54 -1.60
C GLY A 126 -20.15 -6.36 -1.32
N ALA A 127 -20.60 -6.98 -0.23
CA ALA A 127 -21.94 -6.77 0.32
C ALA A 127 -22.02 -5.54 1.24
N LEU A 128 -20.88 -4.94 1.60
CA LEU A 128 -20.84 -3.76 2.48
C LEU A 128 -21.57 -2.57 1.84
N ARG A 129 -22.38 -1.90 2.65
CA ARG A 129 -23.07 -0.65 2.31
C ARG A 129 -22.70 0.36 3.39
N PRO A 130 -21.57 1.08 3.24
CA PRO A 130 -21.13 2.01 4.25
C PRO A 130 -22.05 3.23 4.31
N ARG A 131 -22.12 3.84 5.50
CA ARG A 131 -22.79 5.13 5.67
C ARG A 131 -22.04 6.22 4.90
N GLU A 132 -20.72 6.28 5.06
CA GLU A 132 -19.84 7.18 4.34
C GLU A 132 -18.61 6.46 3.76
N VAL A 133 -18.09 6.99 2.64
CA VAL A 133 -16.79 6.60 2.09
C VAL A 133 -15.81 7.75 2.34
N ARG A 134 -14.74 7.47 3.09
CA ARG A 134 -13.72 8.45 3.44
C ARG A 134 -12.38 8.10 2.79
N PHE A 135 -11.66 9.10 2.33
CA PHE A 135 -10.29 8.93 1.81
C PHE A 135 -9.30 9.54 2.78
N ASP A 136 -8.46 8.70 3.39
CA ASP A 136 -7.48 9.12 4.38
C ASP A 136 -6.07 9.02 3.80
N VAL A 137 -5.15 9.81 4.35
CA VAL A 137 -3.71 9.70 4.06
C VAL A 137 -2.96 9.50 5.36
N VAL A 138 -2.09 8.49 5.41
CA VAL A 138 -1.14 8.32 6.51
C VAL A 138 0.26 8.59 6.00
N ALA A 139 0.94 9.56 6.61
CA ALA A 139 2.35 9.82 6.37
C ALA A 139 3.20 9.18 7.47
N VAL A 140 4.18 8.37 7.07
CA VAL A 140 5.16 7.76 7.98
C VAL A 140 6.53 8.36 7.68
N ALA A 141 7.14 8.96 8.69
CA ALA A 141 8.47 9.54 8.62
C ALA A 141 9.42 8.81 9.59
N PRO A 142 10.22 7.85 9.09
CA PRO A 142 11.26 7.19 9.87
C PRO A 142 12.23 8.22 10.44
N GLN A 143 12.56 8.08 11.72
CA GLN A 143 13.51 8.94 12.40
C GLN A 143 14.89 8.26 12.45
N PRO A 144 16.00 8.99 12.30
CA PRO A 144 17.35 8.42 12.48
C PRO A 144 17.57 7.84 13.88
N ARG A 145 16.87 8.39 14.89
CA ARG A 145 16.84 7.91 16.27
C ARG A 145 15.42 7.99 16.81
N GLY A 146 14.98 6.98 17.55
CA GLY A 146 13.66 6.93 18.16
C GLY A 146 12.56 6.39 17.25
N ALA A 147 11.31 6.53 17.71
CA ALA A 147 10.14 6.02 16.99
C ALA A 147 9.85 6.83 15.72
N SER A 148 9.38 6.16 14.68
CA SER A 148 8.88 6.82 13.46
C SER A 148 7.71 7.74 13.80
N ARG A 149 7.70 8.94 13.20
CA ARG A 149 6.55 9.85 13.30
C ARG A 149 5.46 9.37 12.34
N VAL A 150 4.23 9.29 12.83
CA VAL A 150 3.05 8.97 12.04
C VAL A 150 2.08 10.15 12.11
N GLU A 151 1.60 10.58 10.96
CA GLU A 151 0.58 11.61 10.81
C GLU A 151 -0.58 11.03 10.01
N HIS A 152 -1.79 11.11 10.56
CA HIS A 152 -3.01 10.63 9.92
C HIS A 152 -3.92 11.80 9.60
N ILE A 153 -4.13 12.01 8.30
CA ILE A 153 -5.03 13.01 7.77
C ILE A 153 -6.31 12.30 7.38
N ARG A 154 -7.38 12.59 8.13
CA ARG A 154 -8.72 12.10 7.86
C ARG A 154 -9.39 12.95 6.78
N ALA A 155 -10.19 12.32 5.92
CA ALA A 155 -10.95 13.00 4.86
C ALA A 155 -10.08 13.96 4.03
N ALA A 156 -8.94 13.45 3.55
CA ALA A 156 -7.95 14.23 2.83
C ALA A 156 -8.50 14.81 1.49
N PHE A 157 -9.51 14.17 0.87
CA PHE A 157 -10.18 14.60 -0.36
C PHE A 157 -11.47 13.81 -0.67
#